data_AF-A0A2N1KI22-F1
#
_entry.id   AF-A0A2N1KI22-F1
#
_cell.length_a   1.000
_cell.length_b   1.000
_cell.length_c   1.000
_cell.angle_alpha   90.00
_cell.angle_beta   90.00
_cell.angle_gamma   90.00
#
_symmetry.space_group_name_H-M   'P 1'
#
loop_
_entity.id
_entity.type
_entity.pdbx_description
1 polymer ?
#
loop_
_entity_poly.entity_id
_entity_poly.type
_entity_poly.pdbx_seq_one_letter_code
_entity_poly.pdbx_strand_id
1 'polypeptide(L)'
;MHQYTPSDSLINLLFENGFREVTEQYFPHSHVRLELKGEAYHPAYFQRAFRHGTGTALIILNYLTIRVLYRTYVLVESRRLAEDEAQAIVTFCKLPAKQQGILAGKISNLSELMAAVDPAKKIEAPVSKSFYAIKS
;
A
#
# COMPACT_ATOMS: atom_id res chain seq x y z
N MET A 1 -9.65 16.51 -6.93
CA MET A 1 -8.59 15.53 -6.65
C MET A 1 -8.56 15.30 -5.16
N HIS A 2 -8.80 14.06 -4.73
CA HIS A 2 -8.70 13.71 -3.32
C HIS A 2 -7.22 13.58 -2.92
N GLN A 3 -6.84 14.15 -1.78
CA GLN A 3 -5.52 13.97 -1.20
C GLN A 3 -5.66 13.12 0.06
N TYR A 4 -4.84 12.09 0.16
CA TYR A 4 -4.77 11.18 1.27
C TYR A 4 -3.63 11.59 2.21
N THR A 5 -3.98 11.87 3.45
CA THR A 5 -3.01 12.01 4.55
C THR A 5 -2.97 10.70 5.34
N PRO A 6 -2.01 10.50 6.26
CA PRO A 6 -2.11 9.42 7.26
C PRO A 6 -3.27 9.70 8.24
N SER A 7 -4.50 9.59 7.72
CA SER A 7 -5.79 9.84 8.35
C SER A 7 -6.78 8.73 8.01
N ASP A 8 -7.96 8.76 8.62
CA ASP A 8 -9.00 7.73 8.47
C ASP A 8 -9.41 7.48 7.02
N SER A 9 -9.34 8.50 6.15
CA SER A 9 -9.65 8.35 4.71
C SER A 9 -8.70 7.39 3.99
N LEU A 10 -7.40 7.44 4.29
CA LEU A 10 -6.43 6.51 3.70
C LEU A 10 -6.60 5.11 4.29
N ILE A 11 -6.94 5.02 5.57
CA ILE A 11 -7.20 3.76 6.26
C ILE A 11 -8.40 3.04 5.61
N ASN A 12 -9.48 3.76 5.35
CA ASN A 12 -10.65 3.22 4.66
C ASN A 12 -10.29 2.69 3.27
N LEU A 13 -9.53 3.48 2.48
CA LEU A 13 -9.04 3.03 1.17
C LEU A 13 -8.24 1.73 1.26
N LEU A 14 -7.38 1.59 2.27
CA LEU A 14 -6.58 0.37 2.49
C LEU A 14 -7.48 -0.83 2.83
N PHE A 15 -8.45 -0.65 3.72
CA PHE A 15 -9.41 -1.71 4.07
C PHE A 15 -10.26 -2.15 2.88
N GLU A 16 -10.79 -1.21 2.10
CA GLU A 16 -11.55 -1.49 0.87
C GLU A 16 -10.71 -2.27 -0.15
N ASN A 17 -9.39 -2.09 -0.14
CA ASN A 17 -8.46 -2.80 -1.01
C ASN A 17 -7.92 -4.11 -0.41
N GLY A 18 -8.50 -4.59 0.69
CA GLY A 18 -8.20 -5.90 1.29
C GLY A 18 -6.95 -5.93 2.17
N PHE A 19 -6.42 -4.76 2.57
CA PHE A 19 -5.33 -4.72 3.54
C PHE A 19 -5.85 -5.05 4.93
N ARG A 20 -5.02 -5.72 5.71
CA ARG A 20 -5.27 -6.01 7.11
C ARG A 20 -4.32 -5.18 7.95
N GLU A 21 -4.84 -4.64 9.04
CA GLU A 21 -4.02 -4.00 10.05
C GLU A 21 -3.22 -5.07 10.81
N VAL A 22 -1.91 -4.87 10.90
CA VAL A 22 -0.93 -5.73 11.55
C VAL A 22 -0.09 -4.94 12.56
N THR A 23 -0.63 -3.83 13.06
CA THR A 23 0.04 -2.89 13.97
C THR A 23 0.66 -3.62 15.17
N GLU A 24 -0.06 -4.53 15.82
CA GLU A 24 0.44 -5.30 16.97
C GLU A 24 1.69 -6.15 16.66
N GLN A 25 1.84 -6.62 15.41
CA GLN A 25 2.99 -7.45 15.02
C GLN A 25 4.27 -6.62 14.88
N TYR A 26 4.12 -5.34 14.49
CA TYR A 26 5.24 -4.45 14.18
C TYR A 26 5.53 -3.46 15.30
N PHE A 27 4.50 -3.06 16.03
CA PHE A 27 4.51 -2.06 17.08
C PHE A 27 3.71 -2.54 18.30
N PRO A 28 4.07 -3.67 18.92
CA PRO A 28 3.31 -4.27 20.04
C PRO A 28 3.21 -3.33 21.25
N HIS A 29 4.13 -2.37 21.38
CA HIS A 29 4.13 -1.40 22.48
C HIS A 29 3.44 -0.08 22.15
N SER A 30 2.94 0.09 20.93
CA SER A 30 2.18 1.29 20.58
C SER A 30 0.98 1.41 21.51
N HIS A 31 0.16 0.36 21.62
CA HIS A 31 -1.05 0.32 22.45
C HIS A 31 -0.77 0.21 23.97
N VAL A 32 0.30 -0.49 24.36
CA VAL A 32 0.66 -0.75 25.77
C VAL A 32 0.94 0.55 26.56
N ARG A 33 1.37 1.64 25.91
CA ARG A 33 1.55 2.93 26.60
C ARG A 33 0.23 3.61 27.01
N LEU A 34 -0.88 3.37 26.30
CA LEU A 34 -2.19 3.95 26.64
C LEU A 34 -2.80 3.27 27.86
N GLU A 35 -2.81 1.94 27.87
CA GLU A 35 -3.41 1.17 28.96
C GLU A 35 -2.65 1.36 30.28
N LEU A 36 -1.32 1.43 30.23
CA LEU A 36 -0.48 1.59 31.43
C LEU A 36 -0.49 3.01 32.01
N LYS A 37 -0.82 4.04 31.21
CA LYS A 37 -0.78 5.45 31.66
C LYS A 37 -2.15 6.12 31.79
N GLY A 38 -3.23 5.46 31.35
CA GLY A 38 -4.57 6.05 31.37
C GLY A 38 -4.72 7.28 30.46
N GLU A 39 -3.85 7.41 29.46
CA GLU A 39 -3.93 8.51 28.48
C GLU A 39 -4.96 8.17 27.40
N ALA A 40 -5.65 9.18 26.86
CA ALA A 40 -6.56 9.00 25.74
C ALA A 40 -5.78 8.71 24.44
N TYR A 41 -6.38 7.92 23.54
CA TYR A 41 -5.79 7.64 22.22
C TYR A 41 -5.42 8.94 21.51
N HIS A 42 -4.13 9.14 21.25
CA HIS A 42 -3.62 10.32 20.57
C HIS A 42 -3.01 9.92 19.22
N PRO A 43 -3.69 10.16 18.09
CA PRO A 43 -3.22 9.77 16.75
C PRO A 43 -1.77 10.17 16.45
N ALA A 44 -1.28 11.25 17.09
CA ALA A 44 0.09 11.71 16.91
C ALA A 44 1.21 10.81 17.45
N TYR A 45 0.90 9.93 18.40
CA TYR A 45 1.89 9.04 19.01
C TYR A 45 1.78 7.61 18.51
N PHE A 46 0.83 7.34 17.62
CA PHE A 46 0.49 6.00 17.19
C PHE A 46 0.94 5.72 15.77
N GLN A 47 1.56 4.57 15.59
CA GLN A 47 1.93 4.02 14.30
C GLN A 47 0.92 2.93 13.99
N ARG A 48 0.45 2.90 12.74
CA ARG A 48 -0.38 1.81 12.23
C ARG A 48 0.34 1.12 11.10
N ALA A 49 0.24 -0.19 11.03
CA ALA A 49 0.89 -1.00 10.01
C ALA A 49 -0.15 -1.80 9.25
N PHE A 50 -0.10 -1.77 7.92
CA PHE A 50 -1.04 -2.44 7.04
C PHE A 50 -0.30 -3.34 6.05
N ARG A 51 -0.78 -4.57 5.92
CA ARG A 51 -0.25 -5.55 4.97
C ARG A 51 -1.38 -6.13 4.11
N HIS A 52 -1.09 -6.31 2.83
CA HIS A 52 -1.96 -7.05 1.93
C HIS A 52 -1.51 -8.51 1.82
N GLY A 53 -2.35 -9.45 2.27
CA GLY A 53 -2.09 -10.89 2.21
C GLY A 53 -0.77 -11.33 2.86
N THR A 54 -0.09 -12.31 2.25
CA THR A 54 1.23 -12.81 2.68
C THR A 54 2.39 -12.05 2.01
N GLY A 55 2.12 -10.87 1.45
CA GLY A 55 3.11 -10.06 0.75
C GLY A 55 4.22 -9.54 1.68
N THR A 56 5.36 -9.18 1.09
CA THR A 56 6.51 -8.63 1.83
C THR A 56 6.50 -7.11 1.94
N ALA A 57 5.58 -6.45 1.23
CA ALA A 57 5.33 -5.02 1.35
C ALA A 57 4.51 -4.71 2.61
N LEU A 58 4.82 -3.59 3.25
CA LEU A 58 4.12 -3.07 4.42
C LEU A 58 3.91 -1.57 4.26
N ILE A 59 2.71 -1.09 4.55
CA ILE A 59 2.41 0.35 4.62
C ILE A 59 2.36 0.72 6.09
N ILE A 60 3.21 1.65 6.51
CA ILE A 60 3.21 2.21 7.85
C ILE A 60 2.67 3.64 7.78
N LEU A 61 1.64 3.89 8.57
CA LEU A 61 1.09 5.22 8.80
C LEU A 61 1.60 5.71 10.16
N ASN A 62 2.39 6.76 10.14
CA ASN A 62 2.77 7.60 11.27
C ASN A 62 1.95 8.89 11.16
N TYR A 63 1.65 9.52 12.29
CA TYR A 63 1.07 10.87 12.37
C TYR A 63 1.46 11.86 11.26
N LEU A 64 2.74 11.93 10.91
CA LEU A 64 3.28 12.87 9.93
C LEU A 64 3.63 12.23 8.60
N THR A 65 3.77 10.90 8.53
CA THR A 65 4.36 10.22 7.37
C THR A 65 3.69 8.90 7.04
N ILE A 66 3.57 8.66 5.75
CA ILE A 66 3.19 7.41 5.10
C ILE A 66 4.48 6.81 4.58
N ARG A 67 4.80 5.58 5.01
CA ARG A 67 5.98 4.84 4.59
C ARG A 67 5.58 3.53 3.94
N VAL A 68 6.12 3.26 2.77
CA VAL A 68 6.02 1.95 2.13
C VAL A 68 7.34 1.24 2.35
N LEU A 69 7.32 0.16 3.11
CA LEU A 69 8.46 -0.72 3.31
C LEU A 69 8.34 -1.93 2.39
N TYR A 70 9.45 -2.34 1.80
CA TYR A 70 9.59 -3.66 1.21
C TYR A 70 10.70 -4.41 1.95
N ARG A 71 10.35 -5.52 2.60
CA ARG A 71 11.21 -6.20 3.58
C ARG A 71 11.64 -5.24 4.70
N THR A 72 12.88 -4.76 4.68
CA THR A 72 13.49 -3.87 5.68
C THR A 72 13.84 -2.49 5.13
N TYR A 73 13.57 -2.23 3.85
CA TYR A 73 13.96 -0.99 3.16
C TYR A 73 12.76 -0.06 2.96
N VAL A 74 12.97 1.24 3.16
CA VAL A 74 11.99 2.28 2.83
C VAL A 74 11.99 2.49 1.32
N LEU A 75 10.89 2.13 0.66
CA LEU A 75 10.70 2.32 -0.77
C LEU A 75 10.19 3.74 -1.08
N VAL A 76 9.24 4.20 -0.27
CA VAL A 76 8.61 5.53 -0.40
C VAL A 76 8.35 6.09 0.98
N GLU A 77 8.59 7.38 1.15
CA GLU A 77 8.14 8.17 2.30
C GLU A 77 7.46 9.45 1.81
N SER A 78 6.25 9.73 2.30
CA SER A 78 5.55 10.98 2.00
C SER A 78 4.69 11.43 3.18
N ARG A 79 4.34 12.72 3.26
CA ARG A 79 3.39 13.24 4.27
C ARG A 79 1.93 13.22 3.79
N ARG A 80 1.76 13.26 2.47
CA ARG A 80 0.45 13.26 1.79
C ARG A 80 0.61 12.57 0.43
N LEU A 81 -0.45 11.95 -0.05
CA LEU A 81 -0.48 11.32 -1.35
C LEU A 81 -1.65 11.90 -2.15
N ALA A 82 -1.43 12.18 -3.41
CA ALA A 82 -2.52 12.29 -4.37
C ALA A 82 -3.19 10.92 -4.57
N GLU A 83 -4.36 10.90 -5.18
CA GLU A 83 -5.16 9.69 -5.32
C GLU A 83 -4.51 8.63 -6.22
N ASP A 84 -3.91 9.07 -7.31
CA ASP A 84 -3.09 8.26 -8.21
C ASP A 84 -1.84 7.69 -7.51
N GLU A 85 -1.17 8.50 -6.68
CA GLU A 85 -0.05 8.06 -5.85
C GLU A 85 -0.46 6.96 -4.85
N ALA A 86 -1.57 7.15 -4.15
CA ALA A 86 -2.11 6.16 -3.22
C ALA A 86 -2.49 4.86 -3.96
N GLN A 87 -3.12 4.98 -5.14
CA GLN A 87 -3.48 3.84 -5.97
C GLN A 87 -2.25 3.09 -6.48
N ALA A 88 -1.16 3.78 -6.81
CA ALA A 88 0.09 3.16 -7.23
C ALA A 88 0.71 2.32 -6.11
N ILE A 89 0.73 2.85 -4.88
CA ILE A 89 1.20 2.13 -3.69
C ILE A 89 0.36 0.89 -3.42
N VAL A 90 -0.97 1.02 -3.47
CA VAL A 90 -1.90 -0.10 -3.33
C VAL A 90 -1.63 -1.16 -4.40
N THR A 91 -1.49 -0.75 -5.65
CA THR A 91 -1.22 -1.67 -6.78
C THR A 91 0.06 -2.45 -6.56
N PHE A 92 1.16 -1.77 -6.21
CA PHE A 92 2.43 -2.42 -5.90
C PHE A 92 2.32 -3.45 -4.78
N CYS A 93 1.65 -3.10 -3.68
CA CYS A 93 1.48 -4.00 -2.53
C CYS A 93 0.63 -5.23 -2.85
N LYS A 94 -0.20 -5.18 -3.90
CA LYS A 94 -1.01 -6.31 -4.38
C LYS A 94 -0.25 -7.22 -5.36
N LEU A 95 0.89 -6.79 -5.90
CA LEU A 95 1.69 -7.61 -6.81
C LEU A 95 2.27 -8.84 -6.10
N PRO A 96 2.52 -9.95 -6.82
CA PRO A 96 3.27 -11.08 -6.30
C PRO A 96 4.66 -10.68 -5.80
N ALA A 97 5.15 -11.33 -4.73
CA ALA A 97 6.43 -11.00 -4.09
C ALA A 97 7.63 -10.95 -5.07
N LYS A 98 7.65 -11.82 -6.10
CA LYS A 98 8.67 -11.80 -7.15
C LYS A 98 8.66 -10.48 -7.94
N GLN A 99 7.48 -10.00 -8.33
CA GLN A 99 7.33 -8.75 -9.06
C GLN A 99 7.63 -7.55 -8.16
N GLN A 100 7.18 -7.59 -6.90
CA GLN A 100 7.55 -6.57 -5.91
C GLN A 100 9.06 -6.46 -5.76
N GLY A 101 9.79 -7.58 -5.69
CA GLY A 101 11.25 -7.56 -5.59
C GLY A 101 11.96 -6.97 -6.82
N ILE A 102 11.48 -7.31 -8.03
CA ILE A 102 12.02 -6.75 -9.28
C ILE A 102 11.81 -5.24 -9.33
N LEU A 103 10.60 -4.78 -8.96
CA LEU A 103 10.27 -3.36 -8.96
C LEU A 103 11.00 -2.60 -7.84
N ALA A 104 11.01 -3.15 -6.62
CA ALA A 104 11.69 -2.53 -5.49
C ALA A 104 13.18 -2.32 -5.72
N GLY A 105 13.85 -3.18 -6.50
CA GLY A 105 15.26 -3.00 -6.87
C GLY A 105 15.52 -1.87 -7.88
N LYS A 106 14.47 -1.33 -8.52
CA LYS A 106 14.57 -0.28 -9.56
C LYS A 106 13.96 1.05 -9.15
N ILE A 107 13.23 1.07 -8.03
CA ILE A 107 12.48 2.23 -7.56
C ILE A 107 13.29 2.94 -6.49
N SER A 108 13.49 4.24 -6.69
CA SER A 108 14.12 5.15 -5.73
C SER A 108 13.13 6.17 -5.14
N ASN A 109 11.97 6.38 -5.77
CA ASN A 109 10.98 7.38 -5.37
C ASN A 109 9.55 7.05 -5.85
N LEU A 110 8.58 7.88 -5.47
CA LEU A 110 7.16 7.68 -5.74
C LEU A 110 6.79 7.83 -7.23
N SER A 111 7.42 8.73 -7.98
CA SER A 111 7.12 8.90 -9.41
C SER A 111 7.59 7.69 -10.23
N GLU A 112 8.73 7.10 -9.87
CA GLU A 112 9.21 5.84 -10.45
C GLU A 112 8.28 4.67 -10.12
N LEU A 113 7.76 4.62 -8.88
CA LEU A 113 6.76 3.62 -8.50
C LEU A 113 5.52 3.74 -9.38
N MET A 114 4.97 4.94 -9.54
CA MET A 114 3.81 5.20 -10.39
C MET A 114 4.06 4.75 -11.83
N ALA A 115 5.17 5.19 -12.42
CA ALA A 115 5.55 4.81 -13.78
C ALA A 115 5.76 3.30 -13.95
N ALA A 116 6.18 2.60 -12.90
CA ALA A 116 6.43 1.16 -12.92
C ALA A 116 5.19 0.29 -12.74
N VAL A 117 4.17 0.78 -12.02
CA VAL A 117 2.90 0.04 -11.82
C VAL A 117 1.86 0.35 -12.88
N ASP A 118 1.94 1.50 -13.55
CA ASP A 118 1.05 1.87 -14.67
C ASP A 118 1.11 0.90 -15.88
N PRO A 119 2.27 0.34 -16.30
CA PRO A 119 2.30 -0.70 -17.34
C PRO A 119 1.64 -2.02 -16.90
N ALA A 120 1.42 -2.27 -15.60
CA ALA A 120 0.74 -3.47 -15.12
C ALA A 120 -0.79 -3.41 -15.28
N LYS A 121 -1.38 -2.23 -15.58
CA LYS A 121 -2.80 -2.11 -15.97
C LYS A 121 -3.08 -2.56 -17.41
N LYS A 122 -2.07 -2.76 -18.25
CA LYS A 122 -2.24 -3.15 -19.66
C LYS A 122 -2.33 -4.66 -19.93
N ILE A 123 -2.49 -5.49 -18.90
CA ILE A 123 -2.76 -6.94 -19.07
C ILE A 123 -4.20 -7.27 -18.64
N GLU A 124 -5.16 -6.47 -19.09
CA GLU A 124 -6.42 -7.04 -19.54
C GLU A 124 -6.30 -7.18 -21.06
N ALA A 125 -5.80 -8.34 -21.49
CA ALA A 125 -5.84 -8.69 -22.89
C ALA A 125 -7.30 -8.53 -23.37
N PRO A 126 -7.55 -7.84 -24.50
CA PRO A 126 -8.87 -7.90 -25.09
C PRO A 126 -9.14 -9.37 -25.37
N VAL A 127 -10.25 -9.90 -24.83
CA VAL A 127 -10.76 -11.21 -25.22
C VAL A 127 -11.10 -11.10 -26.71
N SER A 128 -10.12 -11.43 -27.55
CA SER A 128 -10.30 -11.68 -28.96
C SER A 128 -11.20 -12.90 -29.06
N LYS A 129 -12.51 -12.69 -29.14
CA LYS A 129 -13.44 -13.70 -29.63
C LYS A 129 -13.21 -13.82 -31.14
N SER A 130 -12.17 -14.57 -31.49
CA SER A 130 -12.03 -15.20 -32.80
C SER A 130 -13.17 -16.22 -32.95
N PHE A 131 -14.28 -15.80 -33.56
CA PHE A 131 -15.22 -16.74 -34.15
C PHE A 131 -14.79 -17.02 -35.59
N TYR A 132 -14.04 -18.11 -35.77
CA TYR A 132 -13.97 -18.75 -37.08
C TYR A 132 -15.30 -19.41 -37.39
N ALA A 133 -15.72 -19.21 -38.64
CA ALA A 133 -16.90 -19.76 -39.26
C ALA A 133 -16.92 -21.31 -39.24
N ILE A 134 -18.12 -21.88 -39.15
CA ILE A 134 -18.41 -23.22 -39.68
C ILE A 134 -19.49 -23.05 -40.73
N LYS A 135 -19.10 -23.32 -41.99
CA LYS A 135 -20.01 -23.53 -43.12
C LYS A 135 -20.84 -24.79 -42.87
N SER A 136 -22.11 -24.75 -43.22
CA SER A 136 -22.85 -25.86 -43.85
C SER A 136 -24.02 -25.25 -44.62
#